data_AF-A0A921BE88-F1
#
_entry.id   AF-A0A921BE88-F1
#
_cell.length_a   1.000
_cell.length_b   1.000
_cell.length_c   1.000
_cell.angle_alpha   90.00
_cell.angle_beta   90.00
_cell.angle_gamma   90.00
#
_symmetry.space_group_name_H-M   'P 1'
#
loop_
_entity.id
_entity.type
_entity.pdbx_description
1 polymer ?
#
loop_
_entity_poly.entity_id
_entity_poly.type
_entity_poly.pdbx_seq_one_letter_code
_entity_poly.pdbx_strand_id
1 'polypeptide(L)'
;MRQHLLPLMRAHEIDLWIILSRENAPDPALELFGGYGITGWYGHRNAYLFYDAGVEGLETMALGTHLSNHLDRFYDTKILYGEEGLSPHLREYVDDRSPTRIAINQSRTISMADGLTAELKDYLLQTIGETYRSALCHQNRCSSSMSRPRRTPKR
;
A
#
# COMPACT_ATOMS: atom_id res chain seq x y z
N MET A 1 0.52 11.89 -10.76
CA MET A 1 0.26 11.03 -9.58
C MET A 1 -0.83 11.60 -8.69
N ARG A 2 -0.59 12.68 -7.93
CA ARG A 2 -1.55 13.27 -6.95
C ARG A 2 -2.94 13.58 -7.52
N GLN A 3 -3.00 14.16 -8.71
CA GLN A 3 -4.26 14.54 -9.38
C GLN A 3 -5.19 13.36 -9.72
N HIS A 4 -4.67 12.14 -9.82
CA HIS A 4 -5.43 10.97 -10.26
C HIS A 4 -5.55 9.91 -9.17
N LEU A 5 -4.49 9.69 -8.38
CA LEU A 5 -4.47 8.63 -7.38
C LEU A 5 -5.38 8.93 -6.19
N LEU A 6 -5.33 10.15 -5.64
CA LEU A 6 -6.11 10.50 -4.47
C LEU A 6 -7.63 10.44 -4.71
N PRO A 7 -8.18 10.98 -5.81
CA PRO A 7 -9.60 10.79 -6.13
C PRO A 7 -10.00 9.32 -6.28
N LEU A 8 -9.12 8.48 -6.83
CA LEU A 8 -9.38 7.04 -6.98
C LEU A 8 -9.43 6.35 -5.61
N MET A 9 -8.46 6.61 -4.74
CA MET A 9 -8.44 6.09 -3.37
C MET A 9 -9.72 6.45 -2.62
N ARG A 10 -10.12 7.73 -2.69
CA ARG A 10 -11.38 8.23 -2.09
C ARG A 10 -12.61 7.55 -2.67
N ALA A 11 -12.69 7.37 -3.99
CA ALA A 11 -13.81 6.72 -4.65
C ALA A 11 -13.99 5.25 -4.21
N HIS A 12 -12.90 4.61 -3.79
CA HIS A 12 -12.89 3.24 -3.26
C HIS A 12 -12.79 3.15 -1.74
N GLU A 13 -12.88 4.30 -1.04
CA GLU A 13 -12.81 4.41 0.41
C GLU A 13 -11.52 3.78 0.98
N ILE A 14 -10.39 3.95 0.29
CA ILE A 14 -9.08 3.45 0.69
C ILE A 14 -8.35 4.56 1.44
N ASP A 15 -8.01 4.30 2.70
CA ASP A 15 -7.24 5.25 3.53
C ASP A 15 -5.75 5.14 3.22
N LEU A 16 -5.25 3.90 3.12
CA LEU A 16 -3.85 3.59 2.89
C LEU A 16 -3.73 2.57 1.76
N TRP A 17 -2.85 2.83 0.79
CA TRP A 17 -2.44 1.84 -0.19
C TRP A 17 -0.97 1.48 0.03
N ILE A 18 -0.72 0.18 0.19
CA ILE A 18 0.61 -0.38 0.37
C ILE A 18 0.96 -1.22 -0.86
N ILE A 19 2.02 -0.82 -1.57
CA ILE A 19 2.66 -1.64 -2.58
C ILE A 19 3.94 -2.20 -1.97
N LEU A 20 3.93 -3.51 -1.69
CA LEU A 20 5.14 -4.22 -1.30
C LEU A 20 5.81 -4.82 -2.52
N SER A 21 7.13 -4.67 -2.57
CA SER A 21 7.95 -5.29 -3.60
C SER A 21 9.19 -5.93 -3.00
N ARG A 22 9.70 -6.95 -3.67
CA ARG A 22 10.95 -7.63 -3.32
C ARG A 22 11.89 -7.54 -4.50
N GLU A 23 13.17 -7.51 -4.22
CA GLU A 23 14.18 -7.68 -5.25
C GLU A 23 13.95 -8.97 -6.07
N ASN A 24 14.16 -8.88 -7.39
CA ASN A 24 13.91 -9.94 -8.37
C ASN A 24 12.43 -10.36 -8.54
N ALA A 25 11.50 -9.68 -7.86
CA ALA A 25 10.07 -9.83 -7.99
C ALA A 25 9.37 -8.46 -7.78
N PRO A 26 9.47 -7.54 -8.77
CA PRO A 26 8.78 -6.26 -8.71
C PRO A 26 7.30 -6.45 -8.51
N ASP A 27 6.67 -5.51 -7.83
CA ASP A 27 5.26 -5.30 -8.12
C ASP A 27 5.15 -4.56 -9.48
N PRO A 28 4.41 -5.09 -10.47
CA PRO A 28 4.31 -4.46 -11.79
C PRO A 28 3.73 -3.04 -11.76
N ALA A 29 2.96 -2.68 -10.74
CA ALA A 29 2.39 -1.33 -10.60
C ALA A 29 3.46 -0.27 -10.36
N LEU A 30 4.67 -0.64 -9.94
CA LEU A 30 5.74 0.32 -9.62
C LEU A 30 6.18 1.16 -10.81
N GLU A 31 6.03 0.67 -12.04
CA GLU A 31 6.29 1.44 -13.26
C GLU A 31 5.49 2.76 -13.30
N LEU A 32 4.33 2.81 -12.64
CA LEU A 32 3.49 4.01 -12.57
C LEU A 32 3.95 5.03 -11.51
N PHE A 33 4.81 4.62 -10.58
CA PHE A 33 5.19 5.38 -9.39
C PHE A 33 6.71 5.60 -9.29
N GLY A 34 7.37 5.76 -10.43
CA GLY A 34 8.80 6.03 -10.51
C GLY A 34 9.64 4.83 -10.97
N GLY A 35 9.05 3.65 -11.13
CA GLY A 35 9.75 2.47 -11.60
C GLY A 35 10.58 1.78 -10.51
N TYR A 36 11.42 0.83 -10.92
CA TYR A 36 12.26 0.04 -10.03
C TYR A 36 13.37 0.90 -9.41
N GLY A 37 13.05 1.60 -8.33
CA GLY A 37 13.96 2.52 -7.65
C GLY A 37 15.07 1.87 -6.82
N ILE A 38 15.39 0.60 -7.05
CA ILE A 38 16.30 -0.19 -6.21
C ILE A 38 17.63 -0.41 -6.93
N THR A 39 18.72 0.02 -6.30
CA THR A 39 20.09 -0.16 -6.82
C THR A 39 20.90 -1.23 -6.06
N GLY A 40 20.23 -2.15 -5.36
CA GLY A 40 20.85 -3.10 -4.42
C GLY A 40 20.68 -4.58 -4.78
N TRP A 41 21.52 -5.41 -4.17
CA TRP A 41 21.59 -6.86 -4.33
C TRP A 41 21.08 -7.62 -3.08
N TYR A 42 20.44 -8.76 -3.36
CA TYR A 42 19.85 -9.82 -2.52
C TYR A 42 18.81 -9.45 -1.44
N GLY A 43 17.53 -9.75 -1.73
CA GLY A 43 16.48 -10.03 -0.74
C GLY A 43 15.81 -8.80 -0.11
N HIS A 44 16.14 -7.60 -0.58
CA HIS A 44 15.62 -6.36 -0.01
C HIS A 44 14.13 -6.17 -0.33
N ARG A 45 13.36 -5.77 0.67
CA ARG A 45 11.92 -5.50 0.57
C ARG A 45 11.70 -4.01 0.57
N ASN A 46 10.79 -3.53 -0.24
CA ASN A 46 10.47 -2.11 -0.32
C ASN A 46 8.97 -1.94 -0.15
N ALA A 47 8.59 -0.89 0.57
CA ALA A 47 7.20 -0.50 0.70
C ALA A 47 7.02 0.89 0.09
N TYR A 48 6.04 1.01 -0.78
CA TYR A 48 5.61 2.28 -1.34
C TYR A 48 4.20 2.55 -0.82
N LEU A 49 4.07 3.67 -0.14
CA LEU A 49 2.94 3.99 0.72
C LEU A 49 2.26 5.24 0.19
N PHE A 50 0.94 5.16 0.07
CA PHE A 50 0.09 6.26 -0.36
C PHE A 50 -1.04 6.40 0.65
N TYR A 51 -1.09 7.52 1.35
CA TYR A 51 -2.07 7.77 2.40
C TYR A 51 -2.93 8.99 2.08
N ASP A 52 -4.24 8.87 2.27
CA ASP A 52 -5.15 10.02 2.19
C ASP A 52 -5.12 10.79 3.52
N ALA A 53 -4.33 11.86 3.56
CA ALA A 53 -4.23 12.77 4.71
C ALA A 53 -5.37 13.80 4.75
N GLY A 54 -6.49 13.54 4.08
CA GLY A 54 -7.68 14.40 4.09
C GLY A 54 -7.41 15.74 3.41
N VAL A 55 -7.43 16.82 4.18
CA VAL A 55 -7.23 18.18 3.64
C VAL A 55 -5.80 18.43 3.17
N GLU A 56 -4.81 17.77 3.79
CA GLU A 56 -3.39 17.86 3.41
C GLU A 56 -3.10 17.10 2.09
N GLY A 57 -4.07 16.34 1.59
CA GLY A 57 -4.01 15.66 0.32
C GLY A 57 -3.33 14.29 0.41
N LEU A 58 -2.59 13.93 -0.64
CA LEU A 58 -1.95 12.62 -0.74
C LEU A 58 -0.56 12.67 -0.12
N GLU A 59 -0.35 11.94 0.97
CA GLU A 59 0.98 11.69 1.51
C GLU A 59 1.61 10.49 0.78
N THR A 60 2.86 10.62 0.36
CA THR A 60 3.60 9.52 -0.28
C THR A 60 4.94 9.23 0.39
N MET A 61 5.17 7.97 0.74
CA MET A 61 6.39 7.52 1.39
C MET A 61 6.97 6.27 0.73
N ALA A 62 8.29 6.22 0.58
CA ALA A 62 9.02 5.02 0.17
C ALA A 62 9.94 4.54 1.29
N LEU A 63 9.88 3.25 1.61
CA LEU A 63 10.74 2.57 2.58
C LEU A 63 11.59 1.53 1.84
N GLY A 64 12.91 1.56 2.04
CA GLY A 64 13.83 0.66 1.32
C GLY A 64 15.26 0.72 1.83
N THR A 65 16.18 -0.01 1.22
CA THR A 65 17.63 0.04 1.56
C THR A 65 18.45 0.88 0.57
N HIS A 66 18.05 0.89 -0.70
CA HIS A 66 18.77 1.55 -1.79
C HIS A 66 17.80 2.29 -2.72
N LEU A 67 17.09 3.27 -2.17
CA LEU A 67 16.12 4.08 -2.91
C LEU A 67 16.82 5.13 -3.77
N SER A 68 16.58 5.08 -5.08
CA SER A 68 17.17 6.02 -6.04
C SER A 68 16.65 7.46 -5.83
N ASN A 69 17.48 8.45 -6.21
CA ASN A 69 17.13 9.87 -6.12
C ASN A 69 15.99 10.27 -7.09
N HIS A 70 15.73 9.52 -8.15
CA HIS A 70 14.59 9.86 -9.03
C HIS A 70 13.23 9.70 -8.34
N LEU A 71 13.16 8.91 -7.27
CA LEU A 71 11.94 8.72 -6.47
C LEU A 71 11.51 10.01 -5.77
N ASP A 72 12.38 11.01 -5.61
CA ASP A 72 12.05 12.32 -5.03
C ASP A 72 10.99 13.09 -5.84
N ARG A 73 10.73 12.66 -7.08
CA ARG A 73 9.67 13.21 -7.93
C ARG A 73 8.28 12.63 -7.61
N PHE A 74 8.24 11.51 -6.90
CA PHE A 74 7.04 10.72 -6.64
C PHE A 74 6.74 10.58 -5.15
N TYR A 75 7.75 10.59 -4.28
CA TYR A 75 7.60 10.38 -2.84
C TYR A 75 8.04 11.60 -2.06
N ASP A 76 7.20 12.04 -1.13
CA ASP A 76 7.50 13.18 -0.25
C ASP A 76 8.57 12.81 0.77
N THR A 77 8.52 11.57 1.25
CA THR A 77 9.46 11.04 2.23
C THR A 77 10.07 9.73 1.74
N LYS A 78 11.37 9.57 1.96
CA LYS A 78 12.08 8.31 1.76
C LYS A 78 12.82 7.96 3.04
N ILE A 79 12.62 6.74 3.53
CA ILE A 79 13.36 6.23 4.68
C ILE A 79 14.20 5.06 4.23
N LEU A 80 15.49 5.15 4.55
CA LEU A 80 16.44 4.05 4.37
C LEU A 80 16.53 3.27 5.68
N TYR A 81 16.22 1.98 5.65
CA TYR A 81 16.34 1.10 6.79
C TYR A 81 17.64 0.28 6.74
N GLY A 82 18.16 -0.11 7.91
CA GLY A 82 19.38 -0.89 8.08
C GLY A 82 19.13 -2.37 8.39
N GLU A 83 19.90 -2.93 9.31
CA GLU A 83 19.80 -4.35 9.72
C GLU A 83 18.46 -4.69 10.38
N GLU A 84 17.75 -3.70 10.93
CA GLU A 84 16.44 -3.87 11.55
C GLU A 84 15.33 -4.24 10.55
N GLY A 85 15.56 -3.99 9.26
CA GLY A 85 14.64 -4.34 8.18
C GLY A 85 13.43 -3.41 8.04
N LEU A 86 12.56 -3.74 7.08
CA LEU A 86 11.38 -2.93 6.73
C LEU A 86 10.29 -2.93 7.82
N SER A 87 10.22 -4.00 8.61
CA SER A 87 9.09 -4.27 9.53
C SER A 87 8.85 -3.15 10.55
N PRO A 88 9.84 -2.70 11.34
CA PRO A 88 9.61 -1.66 12.35
C PRO A 88 9.09 -0.35 11.75
N HIS A 89 9.72 0.11 10.67
CA HIS A 89 9.34 1.35 9.98
C HIS A 89 7.92 1.28 9.38
N LEU A 90 7.57 0.14 8.77
CA LEU A 90 6.24 -0.04 8.21
C LEU A 90 5.17 -0.13 9.29
N ARG A 91 5.46 -0.80 10.42
CA ARG A 91 4.55 -0.87 11.56
C ARG A 91 4.29 0.52 12.14
N GLU A 92 5.35 1.25 12.45
CA GLU A 92 5.27 2.62 12.99
C GLU A 92 4.42 3.51 12.09
N TYR A 93 4.69 3.49 10.78
CA TYR A 93 3.92 4.26 9.81
C TYR A 93 2.41 3.94 9.84
N VAL A 94 2.06 2.66 9.90
CA VAL A 94 0.65 2.22 9.93
C VAL A 94 0.00 2.56 11.26
N ASP A 95 0.70 2.38 12.38
CA ASP A 95 0.19 2.66 13.72
C ASP A 95 -0.12 4.14 13.91
N ASP A 96 0.79 5.02 13.48
CA ASP A 96 0.63 6.48 13.56
C ASP A 96 -0.62 6.99 12.83
N ARG A 97 -1.01 6.31 11.74
CA ARG A 97 -2.13 6.72 10.88
C ARG A 97 -3.42 5.96 11.18
N SER A 98 -3.31 4.79 11.84
CA SER A 98 -4.42 3.92 12.21
C SER A 98 -5.49 3.76 11.11
N PRO A 99 -5.12 3.35 9.88
CA PRO A 99 -6.03 3.31 8.74
C PRO A 99 -7.13 2.25 8.94
N THR A 100 -8.35 2.56 8.48
CA THR A 100 -9.50 1.65 8.56
C THR A 100 -9.63 0.77 7.33
N ARG A 101 -9.15 1.23 6.17
CA ARG A 101 -9.07 0.44 4.92
C ARG A 101 -7.69 0.54 4.27
N ILE A 102 -7.05 -0.62 4.16
CA ILE A 102 -5.73 -0.78 3.55
C ILE A 102 -5.87 -1.56 2.24
N ALA A 103 -5.49 -0.95 1.13
CA ALA A 103 -5.41 -1.62 -0.17
C ALA A 103 -4.04 -2.30 -0.35
N ILE A 104 -4.05 -3.45 -1.01
CA ILE A 104 -2.87 -4.22 -1.40
C ILE A 104 -2.99 -4.71 -2.85
N ASN A 105 -1.85 -4.93 -3.50
CA ASN A 105 -1.78 -5.40 -4.90
C ASN A 105 -1.92 -6.92 -5.00
N GLN A 106 -3.15 -7.38 -4.75
CA GLN A 106 -3.56 -8.76 -5.00
C GLN A 106 -4.84 -8.76 -5.82
N SER A 107 -4.76 -9.23 -7.06
CA SER A 107 -5.86 -9.16 -8.03
C SER A 107 -5.94 -10.41 -8.88
N ARG A 108 -7.16 -10.96 -9.01
CA ARG A 108 -7.41 -12.14 -9.86
C ARG A 108 -7.52 -11.79 -11.35
N THR A 109 -7.70 -10.51 -11.67
CA THR A 109 -8.14 -10.05 -13.00
C THR A 109 -7.23 -9.00 -13.60
N ILE A 110 -6.42 -8.32 -12.79
CA ILE A 110 -5.53 -7.25 -13.24
C ILE A 110 -4.11 -7.66 -12.86
N SER A 111 -3.35 -8.20 -13.81
CA SER A 111 -1.97 -8.65 -13.60
C SER A 111 -1.05 -7.53 -13.12
N MET A 112 -1.29 -6.29 -13.56
CA MET A 112 -0.53 -5.13 -13.12
C MET A 112 -0.71 -4.83 -11.62
N ALA A 113 -1.76 -5.35 -10.99
CA ALA A 113 -2.07 -5.17 -9.58
C ALA A 113 -2.04 -6.50 -8.80
N ASP A 114 -1.22 -7.46 -9.25
CA ASP A 114 -1.06 -8.79 -8.64
C ASP A 114 0.42 -9.13 -8.37
N GLY A 115 1.20 -8.14 -7.94
CA GLY A 115 2.62 -8.31 -7.61
C GLY A 115 2.88 -8.87 -6.21
N LEU A 116 1.86 -8.89 -5.33
CA LEU A 116 2.03 -9.35 -3.95
C LEU A 116 2.10 -10.88 -3.86
N THR A 117 3.33 -11.39 -3.82
CA THR A 117 3.59 -12.82 -3.57
C THR A 117 3.07 -13.28 -2.20
N ALA A 118 2.78 -14.58 -2.06
CA ALA A 118 2.28 -15.16 -0.81
C ALA A 118 3.18 -14.85 0.40
N GLU A 119 4.50 -15.00 0.25
CA GLU A 119 5.47 -14.68 1.30
C GLU A 119 5.49 -13.19 1.68
N LEU A 120 5.31 -12.27 0.71
CA LEU A 120 5.22 -10.84 1.02
C LEU A 120 3.92 -10.49 1.73
N LYS A 121 2.82 -11.17 1.39
CA LYS A 121 1.54 -11.02 2.09
C LYS A 121 1.64 -11.48 3.54
N ASP A 122 2.24 -12.64 3.78
CA ASP A 122 2.42 -13.16 5.14
C ASP A 122 3.34 -12.24 5.96
N TYR A 123 4.43 -11.75 5.35
CA TYR A 123 5.28 -10.75 5.96
C TYR A 123 4.53 -9.45 6.31
N LEU A 124 3.70 -8.93 5.41
CA LEU A 124 2.89 -7.74 5.66
C LEU A 124 1.97 -7.94 6.87
N LEU A 125 1.25 -9.06 6.89
CA LEU A 125 0.29 -9.41 7.94
C LEU A 125 0.98 -9.53 9.30
N GLN A 126 2.16 -10.14 9.36
CA GLN A 126 2.98 -10.21 10.59
C GLN A 126 3.47 -8.82 11.02
N THR A 127 3.82 -7.97 10.05
CA THR A 127 4.34 -6.62 10.29
C THR A 127 3.28 -5.71 10.90
N ILE A 128 2.13 -5.55 10.24
CA ILE A 128 1.05 -4.66 10.72
C ILE A 128 0.26 -5.27 11.89
N GLY A 129 0.32 -6.60 12.05
CA GLY A 129 -0.36 -7.30 13.14
C GLY A 129 -1.85 -7.53 12.90
N GLU A 130 -2.47 -8.27 13.82
CA GLU A 130 -3.85 -8.76 13.66
C GLU A 130 -4.89 -7.63 13.64
N THR A 131 -4.61 -6.50 14.31
CA THR A 131 -5.49 -5.32 14.36
C THR A 131 -5.87 -4.80 12.96
N TYR A 132 -4.93 -4.81 12.01
CA TYR A 132 -5.19 -4.32 10.65
C TYR A 132 -5.49 -5.43 9.65
N ARG A 133 -5.49 -6.70 10.07
CA ARG A 133 -5.87 -7.81 9.19
C ARG A 133 -7.30 -7.65 8.67
N SER A 134 -8.22 -7.14 9.50
CA SER A 134 -9.60 -6.86 9.10
C SER A 134 -9.74 -5.60 8.23
N ALA A 135 -8.75 -4.71 8.24
CA ALA A 135 -8.72 -3.50 7.41
C ALA A 135 -8.27 -3.78 5.97
N LEU A 136 -7.67 -4.95 5.70
CA LEU A 136 -7.17 -5.29 4.37
C LEU A 136 -8.29 -5.53 3.36
N CYS A 137 -8.29 -4.72 2.31
CA CYS A 137 -9.17 -4.87 1.17
C CYS A 137 -8.39 -5.42 -0.04
N HIS A 138 -8.91 -6.50 -0.63
CA HIS A 138 -8.48 -6.92 -1.97
C HIS A 138 -9.13 -5.98 -2.99
N GLN A 139 -8.43 -5.58 -4.06
CA GLN A 139 -8.94 -4.58 -5.03
C GLN A 139 -10.38 -4.84 -5.52
N ASN A 140 -10.79 -6.11 -5.64
CA ASN A 140 -12.13 -6.49 -6.13
C ASN A 140 -13.23 -6.52 -5.05
N ARG A 141 -12.97 -6.12 -3.80
CA ARG A 141 -13.91 -6.20 -2.65
C ARG A 141 -13.86 -5.00 -1.69
N CYS A 142 -13.52 -3.79 -2.13
CA CYS A 142 -13.63 -2.61 -1.24
C CYS A 142 -15.08 -2.22 -0.91
N SER A 143 -16.08 -2.68 -1.69
CA SER A 143 -17.48 -2.26 -1.54
C SER A 143 -18.37 -3.39 -1.01
N SER A 144 -18.23 -3.78 0.26
CA SER A 144 -19.17 -4.71 0.92
C SER A 144 -19.10 -4.71 2.46
N SER A 145 -19.25 -3.56 3.12
CA SER A 145 -19.57 -3.55 4.56
C SER A 145 -20.46 -2.36 4.97
N MET A 146 -21.35 -1.93 4.09
CA MET A 146 -22.45 -1.04 4.48
C MET A 146 -23.72 -1.86 4.51
N SER A 147 -24.09 -2.29 5.73
CA SER A 147 -25.36 -2.90 6.08
C SER A 147 -26.50 -2.22 5.34
N ARG A 148 -27.05 -2.88 4.32
CA ARG A 148 -28.27 -2.41 3.66
C ARG A 148 -29.37 -2.29 4.73
N PRO A 149 -29.97 -1.11 4.95
CA PRO A 149 -31.18 -1.03 5.74
C PRO A 149 -32.24 -1.91 5.07
N ARG A 150 -32.92 -2.75 5.86
CA ARG A 150 -34.04 -3.58 5.40
C ARG A 150 -35.04 -2.68 4.65
N ARG A 151 -35.22 -2.93 3.35
CA ARG A 151 -36.37 -2.40 2.61
C ARG A 151 -37.64 -2.96 3.26
N THR A 152 -38.41 -2.13 3.94
CA THR A 152 -39.78 -2.44 4.33
C THR A 152 -40.66 -2.53 3.08
N PRO A 153 -41.55 -3.52 2.96
CA PRO A 153 -42.47 -3.60 1.84
C PRO A 153 -43.52 -2.49 1.94
N LYS A 154 -43.73 -1.74 0.86
CA LYS A 154 -44.86 -0.82 0.74
C LYS A 154 -46.15 -1.65 0.61
N ARG A 155 -47.14 -1.33 1.45
CA ARG A 155 -48.55 -1.68 1.23
C ARG A 155 -49.15 -0.79 0.16
#